data_AF-A0A822UX20-F1
#
_entry.id   AF-A0A822UX20-F1
#
_cell.length_a   1.000
_cell.length_b   1.000
_cell.length_c   1.000
_cell.angle_alpha   90.00
_cell.angle_beta   90.00
_cell.angle_gamma   90.00
#
_symmetry.space_group_name_H-M   'P 1'
#
loop_
_entity.id
_entity.type
_entity.pdbx_description
1 polymer ?
#
loop_
_entity_poly.entity_id
_entity_poly.type
_entity_poly.pdbx_seq_one_letter_code
_entity_poly.pdbx_strand_id
1 'polypeptide(L)'
;MNWNHDISAAPRGKMVPYTRKGKDGPVQSEQYRKEYILAVDMHGDVYQSYWIPPRYTQSGGLLEGNRWSGFNPGVDPIAWAPWPEYKFQEPQRQQGTDGGEIAAVKVKDRLANAAGVEPSPSDHLILEDVGGGA
;
A
#
# COMPACT_ATOMS: atom_id res chain seq x y z
N MET A 1 13.42 -16.79 1.73
CA MET A 1 13.97 -15.42 1.68
C MET A 1 15.47 -15.52 1.91
N ASN A 2 16.31 -14.86 1.12
CA ASN A 2 17.75 -14.77 1.41
C ASN A 2 18.05 -13.35 1.90
N TRP A 3 18.76 -13.23 3.02
CA TRP A 3 19.18 -11.93 3.57
C TRP A 3 20.46 -11.47 2.89
N ASN A 4 20.52 -10.19 2.51
CA ASN A 4 21.68 -9.55 1.92
C ASN A 4 22.29 -8.55 2.92
N HIS A 5 23.59 -8.63 3.12
CA HIS A 5 24.35 -7.75 4.04
C HIS A 5 24.99 -6.54 3.33
N ASP A 6 24.94 -6.49 2.00
CA ASP A 6 25.29 -5.29 1.23
C ASP A 6 24.08 -4.36 1.14
N ILE A 7 24.02 -3.39 2.06
CA ILE A 7 22.95 -2.39 2.12
C ILE A 7 22.97 -1.44 0.92
N SER A 8 24.13 -1.27 0.28
CA SER A 8 24.23 -0.40 -0.90
C SER A 8 23.46 -0.97 -2.11
N ALA A 9 23.24 -2.29 -2.13
CA ALA A 9 22.46 -3.00 -3.14
C ALA A 9 20.94 -2.97 -2.87
N ALA A 10 20.49 -2.49 -1.72
CA ALA A 10 19.06 -2.42 -1.40
C ALA A 10 18.34 -1.40 -2.29
N PRO A 11 17.10 -1.67 -2.76
CA PRO A 11 16.36 -0.75 -3.61
C PRO A 11 16.05 0.55 -2.86
N ARG A 12 16.40 1.69 -3.50
CA ARG A 12 16.24 3.04 -2.94
C ARG A 12 15.09 3.83 -3.55
N GLY A 13 14.11 3.13 -4.12
CA GLY A 13 13.00 3.73 -4.87
C GLY A 13 13.47 4.54 -6.08
N LYS A 14 12.55 5.29 -6.67
CA LYS A 14 12.84 6.12 -7.84
C LYS A 14 11.85 7.28 -7.98
N MET A 15 12.30 8.37 -8.60
CA MET A 15 11.40 9.41 -9.08
C MET A 15 10.64 8.87 -10.30
N VAL A 16 9.32 9.01 -10.30
CA VAL A 16 8.46 8.64 -11.43
C VAL A 16 7.65 9.85 -11.88
N PRO A 17 7.41 10.02 -13.19
CA PRO A 17 6.49 11.03 -13.69
C PRO A 17 5.10 10.85 -13.08
N TYR A 18 4.50 11.94 -12.63
CA TYR A 18 3.16 11.98 -12.06
C TYR A 18 2.40 13.20 -12.59
N THR A 19 1.30 12.91 -13.28
CA THR A 19 0.37 13.93 -13.78
C THR A 19 -0.73 14.15 -12.76
N ARG A 20 -0.86 15.39 -12.26
CA ARG A 20 -1.99 15.80 -11.42
C ARG A 20 -2.93 16.72 -12.18
N LYS A 21 -4.22 16.70 -11.84
CA LYS A 21 -5.17 17.70 -12.34
C LYS A 21 -4.85 19.05 -11.70
N GLY A 22 -4.49 20.04 -12.52
CA GLY A 22 -4.37 21.44 -12.12
C GLY A 22 -5.60 22.25 -12.54
N LYS A 23 -5.69 23.48 -12.04
CA LYS A 23 -6.77 24.42 -12.35
C LYS A 23 -6.83 24.78 -13.84
N ASP A 24 -5.67 24.92 -14.48
CA ASP A 24 -5.53 25.36 -15.88
C ASP A 24 -5.19 24.21 -16.84
N GLY A 25 -5.26 22.96 -16.37
CA GLY A 25 -4.90 21.77 -17.13
C GLY A 25 -4.05 20.76 -16.35
N PRO A 26 -3.65 19.64 -16.98
CA PRO A 26 -2.79 18.65 -16.36
C PRO A 26 -1.40 19.23 -16.06
N VAL A 27 -0.97 19.11 -14.80
CA VAL A 27 0.36 19.54 -14.33
C VAL A 27 1.24 18.31 -14.20
N GLN A 28 2.37 18.31 -14.91
CA GLN A 28 3.40 17.29 -14.78
C GLN A 28 4.28 17.61 -13.56
N SER A 29 4.57 16.58 -12.79
CA SER A 29 5.48 16.63 -11.65
C SER A 29 6.20 15.30 -11.54
N GLU A 30 7.24 15.23 -10.71
CA GLU A 30 7.83 13.94 -10.33
C GLU A 30 7.35 13.56 -8.93
N GLN A 31 7.06 12.29 -8.73
CA GLN A 31 6.73 11.73 -7.43
C GLN A 31 7.74 10.64 -7.07
N TYR A 32 8.23 10.66 -5.85
CA TYR A 32 9.08 9.58 -5.35
C TYR A 32 8.23 8.33 -5.07
N ARG A 33 8.51 7.25 -5.80
CA ARG A 33 7.90 5.92 -5.59
C ARG A 33 8.79 5.11 -4.66
N LYS A 34 8.24 4.79 -3.49
CA LYS A 34 8.89 3.95 -2.47
C LYS A 34 9.02 2.52 -2.98
N GLU A 35 10.16 1.91 -2.68
CA GLU A 35 10.37 0.47 -2.80
C GLU A 35 10.64 -0.06 -1.39
N TYR A 36 9.81 -1.01 -0.96
CA TYR A 36 9.87 -1.55 0.39
C TYR A 36 10.85 -2.73 0.45
N ILE A 37 11.47 -2.87 1.60
CA ILE A 37 12.32 -4.00 1.99
C ILE A 37 11.93 -4.48 3.38
N LEU A 38 12.32 -5.71 3.70
CA LEU A 38 12.54 -6.11 5.09
C LEU A 38 13.95 -5.68 5.47
N ALA A 39 14.10 -5.01 6.60
CA ALA A 39 15.38 -4.51 7.10
C ALA A 39 15.59 -4.98 8.54
N VAL A 40 16.83 -5.35 8.89
CA VAL A 40 17.19 -5.82 10.23
C VAL A 40 18.07 -4.80 10.91
N ASP A 41 17.80 -4.50 12.18
CA ASP A 41 18.67 -3.65 12.99
C ASP A 41 19.79 -4.43 13.71
N MET A 42 20.61 -3.73 14.49
CA MET A 42 21.72 -4.34 15.23
C MET A 42 21.27 -5.29 16.35
N HIS A 43 20.00 -5.25 16.76
CA HIS A 43 19.42 -6.11 17.78
C HIS A 43 18.77 -7.36 17.17
N GLY A 44 18.66 -7.43 15.85
CA GLY A 44 18.02 -8.54 15.13
C GLY A 44 16.53 -8.32 14.89
N ASP A 45 16.00 -7.13 15.18
CA ASP A 45 14.60 -6.79 14.96
C ASP A 45 14.34 -6.50 13.48
N VAL A 46 13.22 -7.02 12.96
CA VAL A 46 12.87 -6.93 11.54
C VAL A 46 11.77 -5.89 11.33
N TYR A 47 12.01 -4.96 10.42
CA TYR A 47 11.09 -3.87 10.08
C TYR A 47 10.74 -3.87 8.60
N GLN A 48 9.53 -3.39 8.28
CA GLN A 48 9.27 -2.84 6.95
C GLN A 48 10.02 -1.51 6.83
N SER A 49 10.91 -1.39 5.85
CA SER A 49 11.65 -0.16 5.57
C SER A 49 11.59 0.23 4.10
N TYR A 50 11.94 1.48 3.82
CA TYR A 50 12.14 2.04 2.49
C TYR A 50 13.12 3.21 2.59
N TRP A 51 13.79 3.53 1.50
CA TRP A 51 14.72 4.66 1.46
C TRP A 51 13.99 6.01 1.49
N ILE A 52 14.44 6.92 2.34
CA ILE A 52 13.99 8.31 2.40
C ILE A 52 15.09 9.16 1.74
N PRO A 53 14.83 9.79 0.57
CA PRO A 53 15.80 10.65 -0.07
C PRO A 53 16.03 11.94 0.75
N PRO A 54 17.16 12.63 0.55
CA PRO A 54 17.43 13.87 1.26
C PRO A 54 16.39 14.93 0.90
N ARG A 55 16.07 15.79 1.88
CA ARG A 55 15.15 16.92 1.70
C ARG A 55 15.93 18.23 1.77
N TYR A 56 15.53 19.19 0.96
CA TYR A 56 16.20 20.49 0.85
C TYR A 56 15.23 21.64 1.07
N THR A 57 15.72 22.77 1.58
CA THR A 57 14.99 24.04 1.63
C THR A 57 14.76 24.58 0.22
N GLN A 58 13.87 25.57 0.08
CA GLN A 58 13.72 26.31 -1.17
C GLN A 58 15.01 27.01 -1.63
N SER A 59 15.88 27.39 -0.68
CA SER A 59 17.20 27.96 -0.94
C SER A 59 18.29 26.94 -1.26
N GLY A 60 17.97 25.63 -1.26
CA GLY A 60 18.91 24.55 -1.58
C GLY A 60 19.73 24.01 -0.40
N GLY A 61 19.50 24.49 0.83
CA GLY A 61 20.14 23.94 2.03
C GLY A 61 19.58 22.58 2.42
N LEU A 62 20.41 21.66 2.91
CA LEU A 62 19.96 20.35 3.37
C LEU A 62 19.10 20.48 4.63
N LEU A 63 17.82 20.09 4.56
CA LEU A 63 16.91 20.02 5.70
C LEU A 63 17.07 18.71 6.47
N GLU A 64 17.14 17.61 5.74
CA GLU A 64 17.18 16.26 6.30
C GLU A 64 18.04 15.39 5.38
N GLY A 65 18.98 14.65 5.97
CA GLY A 65 19.77 13.66 5.26
C GLY A 65 18.91 12.49 4.76
N ASN A 66 19.50 11.70 3.89
CA ASN A 66 18.95 10.41 3.51
C ASN A 66 19.01 9.41 4.68
N ARG A 67 18.04 8.50 4.74
CA ARG A 67 18.00 7.42 5.73
C ARG A 67 17.04 6.30 5.33
N TRP A 68 17.14 5.16 6.01
CA TRP A 68 16.12 4.12 5.95
C TRP A 68 14.97 4.45 6.92
N SER A 69 13.72 4.31 6.46
CA SER A 69 12.55 4.48 7.33
C SER A 69 12.58 3.48 8.49
N GLY A 70 12.30 3.95 9.71
CA GLY A 70 12.38 3.13 10.92
C GLY A 70 13.77 3.12 11.57
N PHE A 71 14.78 3.71 10.93
CA PHE A 71 16.13 3.83 11.48
C PHE A 71 16.45 5.30 11.81
N ASN A 72 17.33 5.48 12.80
CA ASN A 72 17.85 6.81 13.13
C ASN A 72 18.68 7.39 11.97
N PRO A 73 18.75 8.72 11.80
CA PRO A 73 19.63 9.33 10.80
C PRO A 73 21.07 8.85 10.93
N GLY A 74 21.68 8.39 9.83
CA GLY A 74 23.04 7.87 9.79
C GLY A 74 23.21 6.44 10.32
N VAL A 75 22.14 5.78 10.76
CA VAL A 75 22.15 4.36 11.12
C VAL A 75 21.54 3.55 9.98
N ASP A 76 22.35 2.70 9.37
CA ASP A 76 21.91 1.76 8.35
C ASP A 76 21.47 0.42 8.98
N PRO A 77 20.54 -0.32 8.35
CA PRO A 77 20.28 -1.71 8.70
C PRO A 77 21.53 -2.57 8.54
N ILE A 78 21.59 -3.71 9.24
CA ILE A 78 22.72 -4.67 9.13
C ILE A 78 22.49 -5.72 8.03
N ALA A 79 21.24 -5.89 7.61
CA ALA A 79 20.84 -6.78 6.53
C ALA A 79 19.48 -6.35 5.96
N TRP A 80 19.21 -6.77 4.72
CA TRP A 80 17.92 -6.55 4.08
C TRP A 80 17.47 -7.77 3.27
N ALA A 81 16.17 -7.86 3.01
CA ALA A 81 15.58 -8.79 2.06
C ALA A 81 14.52 -8.05 1.23
N PRO A 82 14.25 -8.49 -0.02
CA PRO A 82 13.20 -7.89 -0.83
C PRO A 82 11.85 -7.97 -0.11
N TRP A 83 10.93 -7.04 -0.41
CA TRP A 83 9.56 -7.17 0.07
C TRP A 83 8.91 -8.43 -0.51
N PRO A 84 8.19 -9.24 0.28
CA PRO A 84 7.53 -10.43 -0.24
C PRO A 84 6.46 -10.06 -1.26
N GLU A 85 6.47 -10.74 -2.40
CA GLU A 85 5.41 -10.66 -3.40
C GLU A 85 4.47 -11.85 -3.27
N TYR A 86 3.17 -11.56 -3.16
CA TYR A 86 2.14 -12.59 -3.23
C TYR A 86 1.75 -12.83 -4.69
N LYS A 87 1.95 -14.06 -5.18
CA LYS A 87 1.48 -14.48 -6.50
C LYS A 87 0.10 -15.10 -6.37
N PHE A 88 -0.92 -14.36 -6.77
CA PHE A 88 -2.27 -14.93 -6.90
C PHE A 88 -2.26 -15.99 -8.00
N GLN A 89 -2.64 -17.22 -7.66
CA GLN A 89 -2.92 -18.25 -8.65
C GLN A 89 -4.40 -18.16 -9.00
N GLU A 90 -4.70 -17.88 -10.27
CA GLU A 90 -6.08 -17.92 -10.74
C GLU A 90 -6.59 -19.37 -10.67
N PRO A 91 -7.74 -19.63 -10.02
CA PRO A 91 -8.29 -20.98 -9.98
C PRO A 91 -8.64 -21.43 -11.40
N GLN A 92 -8.12 -22.60 -11.80
CA GLN A 92 -8.49 -23.23 -13.07
C GLN A 92 -10.01 -23.40 -13.12
N ARG A 93 -10.68 -22.64 -13.99
CA ARG A 93 -12.07 -22.91 -14.35
C ARG A 93 -12.08 -24.27 -15.05
N GLN A 94 -12.62 -25.29 -14.38
CA GLN A 94 -12.96 -26.54 -15.05
C GLN A 94 -14.07 -26.23 -16.06
N GLN A 95 -13.73 -26.23 -17.35
CA GLN A 95 -14.71 -26.33 -18.41
C GLN A 95 -15.38 -27.69 -18.27
N GLY A 96 -16.56 -27.73 -17.66
CA GLY A 96 -17.46 -28.86 -17.81
C GLY A 96 -17.81 -29.00 -19.29
N THR A 97 -17.53 -30.15 -19.87
CA THR A 97 -17.80 -30.50 -21.28
C THR A 97 -19.26 -30.78 -21.59
N ASP A 98 -20.16 -30.42 -20.69
CA ASP A 98 -21.52 -30.93 -20.70
C ASP A 98 -22.42 -29.70 -20.76
N GLY A 99 -23.01 -29.45 -21.93
CA GLY A 99 -23.82 -28.28 -22.25
C GLY A 99 -25.08 -28.11 -21.39
N GLY A 100 -24.90 -27.76 -20.12
CA GLY A 100 -25.93 -27.46 -19.15
C GLY A 100 -25.62 -26.13 -18.45
N GLU A 101 -26.51 -25.17 -18.67
CA GLU A 101 -26.77 -23.96 -17.88
C GLU A 101 -25.70 -23.55 -16.86
N ILE A 102 -24.92 -22.53 -17.20
CA ILE A 102 -24.04 -21.82 -16.27
C ILE A 102 -24.88 -21.09 -15.21
N ALA A 103 -25.23 -21.80 -14.13
CA ALA A 103 -25.66 -21.15 -12.90
C ALA A 103 -24.48 -20.31 -12.39
N ALA A 104 -24.57 -18.99 -12.58
CA ALA A 104 -23.67 -18.03 -11.97
C ALA A 104 -23.75 -18.20 -10.44
N VAL A 105 -22.81 -18.96 -9.87
CA VAL A 105 -22.62 -19.02 -8.42
C VAL A 105 -22.19 -17.62 -7.98
N LYS A 106 -23.19 -16.87 -7.53
CA LYS A 106 -23.08 -15.54 -6.94
C LYS A 106 -22.10 -15.67 -5.76
N VAL A 107 -20.89 -15.16 -5.94
CA VAL A 107 -19.86 -15.06 -4.90
C VAL A 107 -20.30 -14.01 -3.88
N LYS A 108 -21.34 -14.31 -3.09
CA LYS A 108 -21.78 -13.47 -1.97
C LYS A 108 -21.81 -14.17 -0.61
N ASP A 109 -21.65 -15.49 -0.55
CA ASP A 109 -21.89 -16.23 0.72
C ASP A 109 -20.64 -16.79 1.40
N ARG A 110 -19.42 -16.28 1.11
CA ARG A 110 -18.21 -16.62 1.87
C ARG A 110 -17.60 -15.46 2.64
N LEU A 111 -18.45 -14.58 3.18
CA LEU A 111 -18.06 -13.66 4.25
C LEU A 111 -18.93 -13.88 5.49
N ALA A 112 -19.19 -15.14 5.84
CA ALA A 112 -19.87 -15.51 7.08
C ALA A 112 -19.06 -16.63 7.75
N ASN A 113 -17.99 -16.26 8.47
CA ASN A 113 -17.43 -17.01 9.62
C ASN A 113 -16.07 -16.43 10.06
N ALA A 114 -15.97 -15.12 10.30
CA ALA A 114 -14.87 -14.54 11.06
C ALA A 114 -15.21 -13.16 11.64
N ALA A 115 -16.34 -13.04 12.35
CA ALA A 115 -16.57 -11.92 13.27
C ALA A 115 -17.74 -12.29 14.19
N GLY A 116 -17.44 -12.90 15.33
CA GLY A 116 -18.35 -12.93 16.47
C GLY A 116 -18.42 -11.56 17.14
N VAL A 117 -18.94 -10.57 16.42
CA VAL A 117 -19.30 -9.26 16.98
C VAL A 117 -20.64 -8.87 16.35
N GLU A 118 -21.67 -8.81 17.18
CA GLU A 118 -23.05 -8.51 16.81
C GLU A 118 -23.18 -7.17 16.06
N PRO A 119 -23.97 -7.08 14.97
CA PRO A 119 -24.44 -5.81 14.45
C PRO A 119 -25.69 -5.35 15.23
N SER A 120 -25.57 -4.27 15.99
CA SER A 120 -26.72 -3.50 16.47
C SER A 120 -27.22 -2.58 15.35
N PRO A 121 -28.52 -2.58 15.00
CA PRO A 121 -29.06 -1.81 13.89
C PRO A 121 -29.47 -0.41 14.35
N SER A 122 -29.33 0.58 13.47
CA SER A 122 -30.47 1.40 13.02
C SER A 122 -30.01 2.38 11.94
N ASP A 123 -30.73 2.30 10.84
CA ASP A 123 -30.81 3.26 9.75
C ASP A 123 -31.00 4.69 10.26
N HIS A 124 -30.67 5.70 9.46
CA HIS A 124 -31.64 6.73 9.10
C HIS A 124 -31.14 7.54 7.89
N LEU A 125 -31.88 7.35 6.80
CA LEU A 125 -31.99 8.22 5.63
C LEU A 125 -32.26 9.67 6.10
N ILE A 126 -31.56 10.65 5.53
CA ILE A 126 -32.01 12.03 5.59
C ILE A 126 -32.25 12.48 4.15
N LEU A 127 -33.51 12.40 3.73
CA LEU A 127 -34.06 13.27 2.70
C LEU A 127 -35.46 13.72 3.17
N GLU A 128 -35.51 14.97 3.62
CA GLU A 128 -36.58 15.98 3.57
C GLU A 128 -38.06 15.57 3.75
N ASP A 129 -38.77 16.23 4.67
CA ASP A 129 -40.19 16.54 4.47
C ASP A 129 -40.58 17.92 5.02
N VAL A 130 -41.55 18.53 4.36
CA VAL A 130 -42.04 19.90 4.43
C VAL A 130 -43.39 19.94 5.17
N GLY A 131 -43.55 20.88 6.12
CA GLY A 131 -44.79 21.69 6.22
C GLY A 131 -45.73 21.55 7.43
N GLY A 132 -45.97 22.68 8.12
CA GLY A 132 -47.35 23.18 8.34
C GLY A 132 -47.99 23.14 9.75
N GLY A 133 -48.07 24.31 10.40
CA GLY A 133 -49.34 24.91 10.87
C GLY A 133 -49.81 24.70 12.32
N ALA A 134 -49.83 25.79 13.10
CA ALA A 134 -51.00 26.32 13.82
C ALA A 134 -50.71 27.76 14.29
#